data_AF-A0A4Y2WUY0-F1
#
_entry.id   AF-A0A4Y2WUY0-F1
#
_cell.length_a   1.000
_cell.length_b   1.000
_cell.length_c   1.000
_cell.angle_alpha   90.00
_cell.angle_beta   90.00
_cell.angle_gamma   90.00
#
_symmetry.space_group_name_H-M   'P 1'
#
loop_
_entity.id
_entity.type
_entity.pdbx_description
1 polymer ?
#
loop_
_entity_poly.entity_id
_entity_poly.type
_entity_poly.pdbx_seq_one_letter_code
_entity_poly.pdbx_strand_id
1 'polypeptide(L)'
;MAFLLARRKEDLMTLPADFDLTFEASFTKLKLKELIVKSPDYVEDDVKKMLDGILEERTKGEEKAEKEKMRREEKEEKMRREEKEEKIRREEKEERMQKEEREYELEKLRIQAQRIANIPNSAENVQTLNKPIHETFHKFNMQEDISLNLTLFERHAEITFLPKKDWVQKLIGLIPIEIAHLIAREPADKCNDYDHVKDLLLQRFKLSPEKFRQLFLFHQKDDEKTWQDFQHELQTYFDGWTLGLKVNTYDQLRELIIADQMKEKAPYDLREHFLDEWSTINSPIELAKKFEDYEDVRRTIKPKQFKSFAKGSSNNHKYFRGQEHFHLGNNGNEKKYFQSKRTVYDKRIKQLTCSYCKGSGHYAVDCTKRRKDSKNK
;
A
#
# COMPACT_ATOMS: atom_id res chain seq x y z
N MET A 1 59.90 -47.36 2.83
CA MET A 1 60.13 -45.96 3.33
C MET A 1 60.11 -44.81 2.29
N ALA A 2 60.61 -44.96 1.06
CA ALA A 2 60.69 -43.84 0.09
C ALA A 2 59.33 -43.26 -0.32
N PHE A 3 58.26 -44.07 -0.25
CA PHE A 3 56.89 -43.65 -0.58
C PHE A 3 56.36 -42.54 0.34
N LEU A 4 56.77 -42.50 1.62
CA LEU A 4 56.39 -41.42 2.54
C LEU A 4 57.00 -40.08 2.10
N LEU A 5 58.20 -40.09 1.48
CA LEU A 5 58.82 -38.89 0.92
C LEU A 5 58.02 -38.29 -0.23
N ALA A 6 57.31 -39.12 -1.00
CA ALA A 6 56.52 -38.69 -2.15
C ALA A 6 55.16 -38.07 -1.79
N ARG A 7 54.61 -38.34 -0.59
CA ARG A 7 53.27 -37.83 -0.17
C ARG A 7 53.27 -36.37 0.29
N ARG A 8 52.14 -35.66 0.22
CA ARG A 8 52.09 -34.27 0.73
C ARG A 8 52.15 -34.27 2.26
N LYS A 9 52.59 -33.15 2.85
CA LYS A 9 52.61 -32.99 4.32
C LYS A 9 51.20 -33.15 4.89
N GLU A 10 50.19 -32.62 4.20
CA GLU A 10 48.78 -32.71 4.59
C GLU A 10 48.29 -34.17 4.71
N ASP A 11 48.69 -35.06 3.81
CA ASP A 11 48.28 -36.49 3.80
C ASP A 11 48.92 -37.26 4.96
N LEU A 12 50.14 -36.87 5.33
CA LEU A 12 50.84 -37.45 6.47
C LEU A 12 50.24 -36.95 7.79
N MET A 13 49.66 -35.75 7.81
CA MET A 13 49.00 -35.17 8.98
C MET A 13 47.64 -35.80 9.30
N THR A 14 47.04 -36.56 8.38
CA THR A 14 45.76 -37.25 8.59
C THR A 14 45.91 -38.67 9.15
N LEU A 15 47.12 -39.26 9.07
CA LEU A 15 47.43 -40.59 9.61
C LEU A 15 47.38 -40.75 11.15
N PRO A 16 47.68 -39.73 11.99
CA PRO A 16 47.71 -39.88 13.45
C PRO A 16 46.44 -40.41 14.09
N ALA A 17 45.30 -40.14 13.47
CA ALA A 17 43.99 -40.58 13.96
C ALA A 17 43.89 -42.11 14.07
N ASP A 18 44.70 -42.84 13.29
CA ASP A 18 44.67 -44.30 13.23
C ASP A 18 45.84 -44.97 13.98
N PHE A 19 46.82 -44.19 14.46
CA PHE A 19 48.06 -44.69 15.09
C PHE A 19 48.28 -44.20 16.54
N ASP A 20 47.29 -43.55 17.17
CA ASP A 20 47.42 -42.90 18.48
C ASP A 20 48.62 -41.93 18.58
N LEU A 21 49.02 -41.35 17.45
CA LEU A 21 50.10 -40.39 17.38
C LEU A 21 49.54 -38.97 17.55
N THR A 22 50.37 -38.06 18.06
CA THR A 22 50.04 -36.64 18.14
C THR A 22 50.93 -35.86 17.19
N PHE A 23 50.36 -35.37 16.08
CA PHE A 23 51.09 -34.50 15.15
C PHE A 23 50.66 -33.06 15.32
N GLU A 24 51.64 -32.16 15.40
CA GLU A 24 51.40 -30.72 15.37
C GLU A 24 51.57 -30.17 13.96
N ALA A 25 50.78 -29.15 13.59
CA ALA A 25 50.90 -28.47 12.30
C ALA A 25 52.31 -27.84 12.08
N SER A 26 53.02 -27.56 13.17
CA SER A 26 54.40 -27.04 13.21
C SER A 26 55.43 -28.07 12.71
N PHE A 27 55.13 -29.37 12.73
CA PHE A 27 56.10 -30.42 12.43
C PHE A 27 56.49 -30.40 10.96
N THR A 28 57.78 -30.66 10.70
CA THR A 28 58.28 -30.75 9.32
C THR A 28 57.89 -32.09 8.72
N LYS A 29 57.77 -32.13 7.39
CA LYS A 29 57.48 -33.36 6.64
C LYS A 29 58.45 -34.50 6.96
N LEU A 30 59.69 -34.20 7.38
CA LEU A 30 60.67 -35.20 7.81
C LEU A 30 60.37 -35.73 9.22
N LYS A 31 60.07 -34.83 10.18
CA LYS A 31 59.71 -35.18 11.57
C LYS A 31 58.46 -36.07 11.63
N LEU A 32 57.46 -35.79 10.79
CA LEU A 32 56.24 -36.61 10.70
C LEU A 32 56.54 -38.05 10.27
N LYS A 33 57.40 -38.24 9.27
CA LYS A 33 57.77 -39.59 8.80
C LYS A 33 58.52 -40.37 9.85
N GLU A 34 59.43 -39.71 10.54
CA GLU A 34 60.21 -40.33 11.60
C GLU A 34 59.30 -40.83 12.73
N LEU A 35 58.27 -40.06 13.09
CA LEU A 35 57.27 -40.48 14.08
C LEU A 35 56.39 -41.64 13.57
N ILE A 36 55.99 -41.63 12.30
CA ILE A 36 55.20 -42.73 11.69
C ILE A 36 56.00 -44.03 11.70
N VAL A 37 57.27 -43.99 11.30
CA VAL A 37 58.12 -45.18 11.19
C VAL A 37 58.55 -45.72 12.56
N LYS A 38 58.65 -44.85 13.58
CA LYS A 38 58.96 -45.24 14.97
C LYS A 38 57.75 -45.76 15.74
N SER A 39 56.55 -45.73 15.16
CA SER A 39 55.36 -46.27 15.79
C SER A 39 55.47 -47.79 15.95
N PRO A 40 55.14 -48.36 17.13
CA PRO A 40 55.16 -49.82 17.33
C PRO A 40 54.19 -50.57 16.41
N ASP A 41 53.16 -49.88 15.90
CA ASP A 41 52.12 -50.45 15.03
C ASP A 41 52.41 -50.21 13.53
N TYR A 42 53.61 -49.75 13.17
CA TYR A 42 53.96 -49.45 11.77
C TYR A 42 54.05 -50.72 10.90
N VAL A 43 53.17 -50.81 9.91
CA VAL A 43 53.23 -51.80 8.82
C VAL A 43 53.26 -51.06 7.48
N GLU A 44 54.31 -51.28 6.68
CA GLU A 44 54.56 -50.50 5.45
C GLU A 44 53.40 -50.61 4.44
N ASP A 45 52.85 -51.81 4.24
CA ASP A 45 51.74 -52.03 3.29
C ASP A 45 50.42 -51.39 3.78
N ASP A 46 50.14 -51.44 5.08
CA ASP A 46 48.94 -50.86 5.66
C ASP A 46 48.99 -49.33 5.60
N VAL A 47 50.13 -48.73 5.98
CA VAL A 47 50.34 -47.28 5.89
C VAL A 47 50.27 -46.80 4.44
N LYS A 48 50.81 -47.57 3.49
CA LYS A 48 50.73 -47.26 2.07
C LYS A 48 49.28 -47.26 1.58
N LYS A 49 48.50 -48.28 1.97
CA LYS A 49 47.07 -48.41 1.62
C LYS A 49 46.23 -47.29 2.23
N MET A 50 46.49 -46.89 3.48
CA MET A 50 45.83 -45.74 4.12
C MET A 50 46.11 -44.45 3.35
N LEU A 51 47.38 -44.22 2.98
CA LEU A 51 47.78 -43.03 2.21
C LEU A 51 47.22 -43.01 0.78
N ASP A 52 47.10 -44.17 0.13
CA ASP A 52 46.42 -44.29 -1.17
C ASP A 52 44.92 -43.93 -1.04
N GLY A 53 44.25 -44.41 0.02
CA GLY A 53 42.86 -44.05 0.31
C GLY A 53 42.64 -42.55 0.55
N ILE A 54 43.51 -41.90 1.33
CA ILE A 54 43.46 -40.45 1.59
C ILE A 54 43.62 -39.65 0.28
N LEU A 55 44.50 -40.10 -0.62
CA LEU A 55 44.67 -39.44 -1.91
C LEU A 55 43.47 -39.61 -2.82
N GLU A 56 42.91 -40.82 -2.91
CA GLU A 56 41.69 -41.05 -3.69
C GLU A 56 40.51 -40.24 -3.16
N GLU A 57 40.37 -40.11 -1.85
CA GLU A 57 39.30 -39.31 -1.24
C GLU A 57 39.47 -37.83 -1.57
N ARG A 58 40.70 -37.32 -1.51
CA ARG A 58 40.98 -35.93 -1.87
C ARG A 58 40.76 -35.67 -3.35
N THR A 59 41.25 -36.52 -4.25
CA THR A 59 41.05 -36.32 -5.69
C THR A 59 39.56 -36.36 -6.03
N LYS A 60 38.79 -37.28 -5.44
CA LYS A 60 37.32 -37.30 -5.55
C LYS A 60 36.67 -36.03 -4.98
N GLY A 61 37.21 -35.48 -3.89
CA GLY A 61 36.77 -34.23 -3.30
C GLY A 61 37.05 -33.01 -4.18
N GLU A 62 38.26 -32.91 -4.72
CA GLU A 62 38.70 -31.87 -5.65
C GLU A 62 37.85 -31.91 -6.93
N GLU A 63 37.64 -33.08 -7.54
CA GLU A 63 36.80 -33.25 -8.73
C GLU A 63 35.32 -32.88 -8.46
N LYS A 64 34.79 -33.21 -7.28
CA LYS A 64 33.42 -32.82 -6.90
C LYS A 64 33.30 -31.31 -6.74
N ALA A 65 34.28 -30.68 -6.08
CA ALA A 65 34.30 -29.23 -5.88
C ALA A 65 34.43 -28.49 -7.23
N GLU A 66 35.25 -29.00 -8.15
CA GLU A 66 35.40 -28.43 -9.49
C GLU A 66 34.12 -28.56 -10.32
N LYS A 67 33.47 -29.73 -10.30
CA LYS A 67 32.15 -29.92 -10.94
C LYS A 67 31.07 -29.01 -10.36
N GLU A 68 31.09 -28.79 -9.05
CA GLU A 68 30.13 -27.89 -8.40
C GLU A 68 30.37 -26.42 -8.78
N LYS A 69 31.64 -26.01 -8.84
CA LYS A 69 32.04 -24.67 -9.31
C LYS A 69 31.60 -24.43 -10.76
N MET A 70 31.86 -25.38 -11.66
CA MET A 70 31.42 -25.30 -13.06
C MET A 70 29.89 -25.19 -13.18
N ARG A 71 29.12 -25.97 -12.41
CA ARG A 71 27.65 -25.89 -12.39
C ARG A 71 27.14 -24.55 -11.86
N ARG A 72 27.87 -23.92 -10.95
CA ARG A 72 27.51 -22.59 -10.42
C ARG A 72 27.77 -21.51 -11.46
N GLU A 73 28.92 -21.54 -12.11
CA GLU A 73 29.28 -20.60 -13.19
C GLU A 73 28.30 -20.70 -14.37
N GLU A 74 27.91 -21.91 -14.79
CA GLU A 74 26.92 -22.12 -15.86
C GLU A 74 25.54 -21.55 -15.49
N LYS A 75 25.10 -21.71 -14.23
CA LYS A 75 23.84 -21.12 -13.75
C LYS A 75 23.90 -19.60 -13.72
N GLU A 76 25.00 -19.02 -13.24
CA GLU A 76 25.19 -17.57 -13.20
C GLU A 76 25.24 -16.97 -14.61
N GLU A 77 25.89 -17.65 -15.56
CA GLU A 77 25.90 -17.23 -16.97
C GLU A 77 24.51 -17.32 -17.60
N LYS A 78 23.76 -18.40 -17.33
CA LYS A 78 22.38 -18.55 -17.80
C LYS A 78 21.46 -17.44 -17.28
N MET A 79 21.52 -17.14 -15.99
CA MET A 79 20.75 -16.04 -15.39
C MET A 79 21.10 -14.69 -16.04
N ARG A 80 22.39 -14.43 -16.30
CA ARG A 80 22.84 -13.20 -16.99
C ARG A 80 22.34 -13.11 -18.43
N ARG A 81 22.21 -14.25 -19.14
CA ARG A 81 21.65 -14.28 -20.50
C ARG A 81 20.15 -14.00 -20.49
N GLU A 82 19.41 -14.64 -19.58
CA GLU A 82 17.96 -14.44 -19.42
C GLU A 82 17.63 -12.98 -19.03
N GLU A 83 18.40 -12.37 -18.13
CA GLU A 83 18.22 -10.97 -17.72
C GLU A 83 18.46 -9.99 -18.90
N LYS A 84 19.48 -10.25 -19.73
CA LYS A 84 19.74 -9.45 -20.94
C LYS A 84 18.61 -9.58 -21.97
N GLU A 85 18.13 -10.80 -22.21
CA GLU A 85 17.01 -11.03 -23.14
C GLU A 85 15.71 -10.38 -22.63
N GLU A 86 15.45 -10.42 -21.33
CA GLU A 86 14.29 -9.75 -20.75
C GLU A 86 14.39 -8.23 -20.87
N LYS A 87 15.58 -7.67 -20.64
CA LYS A 87 15.83 -6.24 -20.81
C LYS A 87 15.58 -5.78 -22.25
N ILE A 88 16.10 -6.51 -23.24
CA ILE A 88 15.86 -6.21 -24.66
C ILE A 88 14.36 -6.28 -24.98
N ARG A 89 13.65 -7.31 -24.50
CA ARG A 89 12.18 -7.40 -24.70
C ARG A 89 11.39 -6.26 -24.05
N ARG A 90 11.87 -5.72 -22.92
CA ARG A 90 11.24 -4.57 -22.27
C ARG A 90 11.47 -3.30 -23.08
N GLU A 91 12.71 -3.06 -23.52
CA GLU A 91 13.08 -1.93 -24.37
C GLU A 91 12.31 -1.94 -25.70
N GLU A 92 12.21 -3.09 -26.39
CA GLU A 92 11.42 -3.22 -27.63
C GLU A 92 9.92 -2.96 -27.43
N LYS A 93 9.36 -3.35 -26.26
CA LYS A 93 7.95 -3.04 -25.94
C LYS A 93 7.75 -1.56 -25.69
N GLU A 94 8.66 -0.93 -24.95
CA GLU A 94 8.60 0.49 -24.66
C GLU A 94 8.74 1.34 -25.94
N GLU A 95 9.68 0.98 -26.82
CA GLU A 95 9.84 1.65 -28.11
C GLU A 95 8.59 1.51 -28.99
N ARG A 96 7.95 0.33 -28.99
CA ARG A 96 6.69 0.12 -29.71
C ARG A 96 5.56 0.98 -29.14
N MET A 97 5.41 1.04 -27.82
CA MET A 97 4.40 1.89 -27.17
C MET A 97 4.62 3.37 -27.49
N GLN A 98 5.86 3.86 -27.39
CA GLN A 98 6.19 5.25 -27.75
C GLN A 98 5.93 5.55 -29.23
N LYS A 99 6.17 4.58 -30.13
CA LYS A 99 5.87 4.74 -31.55
C LYS A 99 4.36 4.82 -31.79
N GLU A 100 3.58 3.94 -31.18
CA GLU A 100 2.11 3.95 -31.26
C GLU A 100 1.53 5.26 -30.70
N GLU A 101 2.07 5.77 -29.60
CA GLU A 101 1.68 7.05 -29.01
C GLU A 101 1.97 8.23 -29.95
N ARG A 102 3.19 8.30 -30.52
CA ARG A 102 3.56 9.32 -31.51
C ARG A 102 2.68 9.26 -32.77
N GLU A 103 2.32 8.07 -33.23
CA GLU A 103 1.41 7.90 -34.36
C GLU A 103 -0.01 8.38 -34.03
N TYR A 104 -0.50 8.07 -32.82
CA TYR A 104 -1.79 8.55 -32.35
C TYR A 104 -1.85 10.08 -32.24
N GLU A 105 -0.82 10.71 -31.67
CA GLU A 105 -0.73 12.18 -31.60
C GLU A 105 -0.71 12.82 -32.99
N LEU A 106 0.07 12.26 -33.91
CA LEU A 106 0.16 12.76 -35.27
C LEU A 106 -1.19 12.66 -36.00
N GLU A 107 -1.92 11.56 -35.80
CA GLU A 107 -3.24 11.36 -36.39
C GLU A 107 -4.29 12.32 -35.80
N LYS A 108 -4.25 12.58 -34.49
CA LYS A 108 -5.09 13.59 -33.84
C LYS A 108 -4.84 14.98 -34.43
N LEU A 109 -3.58 15.35 -34.62
CA LEU A 109 -3.21 16.62 -35.27
C LEU A 109 -3.67 16.68 -36.73
N ARG A 110 -3.59 15.59 -37.50
CA ARG A 110 -4.11 15.52 -38.87
C ARG A 110 -5.61 15.73 -38.95
N ILE A 111 -6.38 15.06 -38.08
CA ILE A 111 -7.84 15.21 -38.01
C ILE A 111 -8.21 16.66 -37.64
N GLN A 112 -7.47 17.27 -36.71
CA GLN A 112 -7.67 18.67 -36.34
C GLN A 112 -7.36 19.63 -37.51
N ALA A 113 -6.27 19.41 -38.24
CA ALA A 113 -5.90 20.21 -39.41
C ALA A 113 -6.93 20.08 -40.55
N GLN A 114 -7.45 18.87 -40.82
CA GLN A 114 -8.53 18.67 -41.80
C GLN A 114 -9.83 19.39 -41.40
N ARG A 115 -10.18 19.40 -40.11
CA ARG A 115 -11.33 20.16 -39.61
C ARG A 115 -11.18 21.66 -39.82
N ILE A 116 -9.97 22.20 -39.70
CA ILE A 116 -9.68 23.62 -39.94
C ILE A 116 -9.69 23.93 -41.44
N ALA A 117 -9.17 23.04 -42.29
CA ALA A 117 -9.12 23.22 -43.74
C ALA A 117 -10.50 23.12 -44.44
N ASN A 118 -11.46 22.40 -43.84
CA ASN A 118 -12.81 22.22 -44.39
C ASN A 118 -13.82 23.32 -43.97
N ILE A 119 -13.37 24.43 -43.37
CA ILE A 119 -14.23 25.59 -43.10
C ILE A 119 -14.28 26.44 -44.39
N PRO A 120 -15.43 26.58 -45.08
CA PRO A 120 -15.53 27.53 -46.16
C PRO A 120 -15.45 28.94 -45.57
N ASN A 121 -14.57 29.78 -46.11
CA ASN A 121 -14.53 31.20 -45.81
C ASN A 121 -15.91 31.82 -46.06
N SER A 122 -16.63 32.14 -44.99
CA SER A 122 -17.77 33.05 -44.98
C SER A 122 -17.49 34.10 -43.92
N ALA A 123 -17.25 35.31 -44.39
CA ALA A 123 -17.17 36.50 -43.58
C ALA A 123 -18.46 36.70 -42.76
N GLU A 124 -18.30 37.34 -41.60
CA GLU A 124 -19.31 38.08 -40.86
C GLU A 124 -20.54 37.30 -40.35
N ASN A 125 -20.43 36.77 -39.12
CA ASN A 125 -21.39 37.17 -38.09
C ASN A 125 -20.84 36.89 -36.68
N VAL A 126 -20.67 37.96 -35.91
CA VAL A 126 -20.54 37.92 -34.46
C VAL A 126 -21.89 37.51 -33.90
N GLN A 127 -22.13 36.20 -33.79
CA GLN A 127 -23.14 35.67 -32.90
C GLN A 127 -22.48 34.59 -32.06
N THR A 128 -22.12 35.01 -30.85
CA THR A 128 -21.69 34.18 -29.74
C THR A 128 -22.61 32.98 -29.61
N LEU A 129 -22.13 31.84 -30.11
CA LEU A 129 -22.78 30.56 -29.94
C LEU A 129 -22.65 30.18 -28.46
N ASN A 130 -23.71 30.45 -27.70
CA ASN A 130 -23.94 29.93 -26.36
C ASN A 130 -23.94 28.39 -26.42
N LYS A 131 -22.76 27.78 -26.35
CA LYS A 131 -22.60 26.39 -25.90
C LYS A 131 -22.50 26.44 -24.37
N PRO A 132 -23.24 25.60 -23.63
CA PRO A 132 -23.09 25.54 -22.19
C PRO A 132 -21.66 25.08 -21.89
N ILE A 133 -20.89 25.90 -21.16
CA ILE A 133 -19.52 25.65 -20.67
C ILE A 133 -19.54 24.57 -19.56
N HIS A 134 -20.45 23.60 -19.63
CA HIS A 134 -20.64 22.56 -18.62
C HIS A 134 -19.87 21.28 -18.90
N GLU A 135 -19.11 21.22 -20.01
CA GLU A 135 -18.41 20.01 -20.48
C GLU A 135 -16.88 20.07 -20.37
N THR A 136 -16.28 21.14 -19.82
CA THR A 136 -14.79 21.30 -19.85
C THR A 136 -14.15 21.55 -18.49
N PHE A 137 -14.90 21.49 -17.40
CA PHE A 137 -14.30 21.52 -16.08
C PHE A 137 -14.08 20.12 -15.56
N HIS A 138 -12.83 19.76 -15.28
CA HIS A 138 -12.52 18.63 -14.42
C HIS A 138 -13.10 18.91 -13.04
N LYS A 139 -13.87 17.94 -12.50
CA LYS A 139 -14.35 18.03 -11.12
C LYS A 139 -13.14 18.06 -10.20
N PHE A 140 -13.16 18.95 -9.21
CA PHE A 140 -12.07 19.05 -8.26
C PHE A 140 -11.97 17.72 -7.51
N ASN A 141 -10.78 17.12 -7.47
CA ASN A 141 -10.52 15.97 -6.63
C ASN A 141 -10.12 16.45 -5.22
N MET A 142 -10.66 15.81 -4.16
CA MET A 142 -10.24 16.06 -2.77
C MET A 142 -8.78 15.64 -2.48
N GLN A 143 -8.12 14.95 -3.42
CA GLN A 143 -6.73 14.51 -3.34
C GLN A 143 -5.75 15.47 -4.03
N GLU A 144 -6.23 16.37 -4.89
CA GLU A 144 -5.39 17.33 -5.63
C GLU A 144 -5.16 18.62 -4.84
N ASP A 145 -4.12 19.36 -5.21
CA ASP A 145 -3.83 20.67 -4.63
C ASP A 145 -4.93 21.67 -4.99
N ILE A 146 -5.71 22.07 -3.98
CA ILE A 146 -6.81 23.02 -4.13
C ILE A 146 -6.33 24.41 -4.54
N SER A 147 -5.10 24.79 -4.19
CA SER A 147 -4.50 26.03 -4.67
C SER A 147 -4.26 25.97 -6.18
N LEU A 148 -3.77 24.83 -6.69
CA LEU A 148 -3.58 24.60 -8.12
C LEU A 148 -4.92 24.56 -8.86
N ASN A 149 -5.92 23.86 -8.31
CA ASN A 149 -7.25 23.76 -8.91
C ASN A 149 -7.98 25.11 -8.95
N LEU A 150 -7.86 25.93 -7.90
CA LEU A 150 -8.36 27.30 -7.92
C LEU A 150 -7.63 28.15 -8.97
N THR A 151 -6.31 28.04 -9.09
CA THR A 151 -5.53 28.77 -10.11
C THR A 151 -5.93 28.36 -11.53
N LEU A 152 -6.16 27.07 -11.78
CA LEU A 152 -6.63 26.57 -13.07
C LEU A 152 -8.05 27.06 -13.38
N PHE A 153 -8.93 27.07 -12.38
CA PHE A 153 -10.27 27.64 -12.49
C PHE A 153 -10.24 29.13 -12.84
N GLU A 154 -9.41 29.93 -12.16
CA GLU A 154 -9.25 31.37 -12.42
C GLU A 154 -8.82 31.64 -13.86
N ARG A 155 -7.74 30.97 -14.30
CA ARG A 155 -7.23 31.10 -15.67
C ARG A 155 -8.28 30.73 -16.70
N HIS A 156 -9.07 29.68 -16.44
CA HIS A 156 -10.13 29.27 -17.36
C HIS A 156 -11.31 30.25 -17.37
N ALA A 157 -11.71 30.77 -16.21
CA ALA A 157 -12.76 31.77 -16.08
C ALA A 157 -12.37 33.08 -16.78
N GLU A 158 -11.10 33.46 -16.74
CA GLU A 158 -10.54 34.59 -17.48
C GLU A 158 -10.54 34.35 -19.01
N ILE A 159 -10.08 33.18 -19.46
CA ILE A 159 -10.09 32.80 -20.90
C ILE A 159 -11.51 32.78 -21.46
N THR A 160 -12.48 32.37 -20.65
CA THR A 160 -13.90 32.29 -21.04
C THR A 160 -14.67 33.59 -20.79
N PHE A 161 -14.00 34.67 -20.35
CA PHE A 161 -14.61 35.96 -20.01
C PHE A 161 -15.80 35.84 -19.06
N LEU A 162 -15.74 34.89 -18.11
CA LEU A 162 -16.80 34.65 -17.13
C LEU A 162 -16.87 35.85 -16.16
N PRO A 163 -18.05 36.46 -15.93
CA PRO A 163 -18.19 37.53 -14.95
C PRO A 163 -17.87 37.03 -13.54
N LYS A 164 -17.06 37.77 -12.77
CA LYS A 164 -16.66 37.39 -11.39
C LYS A 164 -17.83 37.02 -10.47
N LYS A 165 -18.98 37.68 -10.63
CA LYS A 165 -20.23 37.39 -9.90
C LYS A 165 -20.74 35.95 -10.08
N ASP A 166 -20.39 35.30 -11.19
CA ASP A 166 -20.84 33.95 -11.54
C ASP A 166 -19.77 32.89 -11.19
N TRP A 167 -18.58 33.30 -10.75
CA TRP A 167 -17.46 32.40 -10.46
C TRP A 167 -17.78 31.45 -9.33
N VAL A 168 -18.36 31.93 -8.23
CA VAL A 168 -18.69 31.08 -7.08
C VAL A 168 -19.78 30.06 -7.44
N GLN A 169 -20.81 30.49 -8.18
CA GLN A 169 -21.86 29.59 -8.65
C GLN A 169 -21.29 28.45 -9.52
N LYS A 170 -20.33 28.77 -10.40
CA LYS A 170 -19.63 27.76 -11.19
C LYS A 170 -18.74 26.88 -10.33
N LEU A 171 -17.95 27.47 -9.43
CA LEU A 171 -17.07 26.74 -8.52
C LEU A 171 -17.83 25.70 -7.67
N ILE A 172 -19.00 26.04 -7.14
CA ILE A 172 -19.86 25.12 -6.36
C ILE A 172 -20.25 23.87 -7.17
N GLY A 173 -20.43 24.00 -8.49
CA GLY A 173 -20.73 22.86 -9.38
C GLY A 173 -19.52 21.97 -9.69
N LEU A 174 -18.30 22.44 -9.40
CA LEU A 174 -17.03 21.76 -9.71
C LEU A 174 -16.39 21.13 -8.49
N ILE A 175 -16.61 21.70 -7.31
CA ILE A 175 -16.10 21.19 -6.05
C ILE A 175 -16.96 20.02 -5.52
N PRO A 176 -16.36 19.04 -4.82
CA PRO A 176 -17.08 18.02 -4.08
C PRO A 176 -18.08 18.63 -3.09
N ILE A 177 -19.19 17.93 -2.86
CA ILE A 177 -20.31 18.44 -2.05
C ILE A 177 -19.89 18.74 -0.60
N GLU A 178 -18.91 18.00 -0.10
CA GLU A 178 -18.29 18.19 1.21
C GLU A 178 -17.61 19.56 1.33
N ILE A 179 -17.02 20.06 0.24
CA ILE A 179 -16.38 21.37 0.16
C ILE A 179 -17.44 22.46 -0.02
N ALA A 180 -18.47 22.20 -0.84
CA ALA A 180 -19.59 23.13 -1.02
C ALA A 180 -20.33 23.42 0.30
N HIS A 181 -20.44 22.44 1.20
CA HIS A 181 -21.01 22.65 2.54
C HIS A 181 -20.24 23.65 3.41
N LEU A 182 -18.94 23.86 3.17
CA LEU A 182 -18.15 24.88 3.87
C LEU A 182 -18.54 26.28 3.41
N ILE A 183 -18.79 26.45 2.10
CA ILE A 183 -19.25 27.71 1.51
C ILE A 183 -20.69 28.01 1.97
N ALA A 184 -21.55 26.99 2.09
CA ALA A 184 -22.93 27.14 2.55
C ALA A 184 -23.07 27.55 4.03
N ARG A 185 -22.01 27.41 4.83
CA ARG A 185 -21.97 27.83 6.25
C ARG A 185 -21.59 29.29 6.44
N GLU A 186 -21.07 29.94 5.41
CA GLU A 186 -20.74 31.37 5.44
C GLU A 186 -22.00 32.23 5.24
N PRO A 187 -22.01 33.48 5.75
CA PRO A 187 -23.12 34.39 5.53
C PRO A 187 -23.35 34.67 4.04
N ALA A 188 -24.61 34.87 3.65
CA ALA A 188 -25.05 35.04 2.25
C ALA A 188 -24.33 36.20 1.53
N ASP A 189 -23.91 37.21 2.29
CA ASP A 189 -23.22 38.40 1.80
C ASP A 189 -21.78 38.09 1.36
N LYS A 190 -21.19 37.00 1.89
CA LYS A 190 -19.80 36.56 1.61
C LYS A 190 -19.73 35.29 0.78
N CYS A 191 -20.83 34.54 0.66
CA CYS A 191 -20.85 33.29 -0.10
C CYS A 191 -20.81 33.51 -1.62
N ASN A 192 -21.06 34.73 -2.11
CA ASN A 192 -20.95 35.10 -3.52
C ASN A 192 -19.68 35.89 -3.85
N ASP A 193 -18.86 36.18 -2.83
CA ASP A 193 -17.57 36.83 -3.02
C ASP A 193 -16.49 35.77 -3.30
N TYR A 194 -15.99 35.76 -4.53
CA TYR A 194 -14.98 34.79 -4.94
C TYR A 194 -13.68 34.95 -4.15
N ASP A 195 -13.27 36.18 -3.81
CA ASP A 195 -12.01 36.40 -3.12
C ASP A 195 -12.10 35.88 -1.67
N HIS A 196 -13.23 36.09 -0.99
CA HIS A 196 -13.50 35.48 0.33
C HIS A 196 -13.58 33.95 0.26
N VAL A 197 -14.25 33.39 -0.75
CA VAL A 197 -14.36 31.93 -0.92
C VAL A 197 -13.00 31.32 -1.26
N LYS A 198 -12.19 31.97 -2.11
CA LYS A 198 -10.82 31.58 -2.40
C LYS A 198 -9.98 31.56 -1.14
N ASP A 199 -10.01 32.62 -0.34
CA ASP A 199 -9.25 32.70 0.91
C ASP A 199 -9.74 31.67 1.94
N LEU A 200 -11.05 31.46 2.05
CA LEU A 200 -11.63 30.42 2.90
C LEU A 200 -11.16 29.03 2.47
N LEU A 201 -11.21 28.73 1.18
CA LEU A 201 -10.74 27.46 0.63
C LEU A 201 -9.23 27.33 0.83
N LEU A 202 -8.43 28.33 0.50
CA LEU A 202 -6.99 28.34 0.73
C LEU A 202 -6.64 28.24 2.22
N GLN A 203 -7.41 28.81 3.14
CA GLN A 203 -7.17 28.72 4.58
C GLN A 203 -7.55 27.34 5.14
N ARG A 204 -8.65 26.75 4.65
CA ARG A 204 -9.12 25.42 5.08
C ARG A 204 -8.33 24.29 4.42
N PHE A 205 -7.80 24.53 3.21
CA PHE A 205 -7.08 23.56 2.39
C PHE A 205 -5.60 23.89 2.17
N LYS A 206 -5.05 24.94 2.82
CA LYS A 206 -3.63 25.03 3.14
C LYS A 206 -3.28 23.68 3.73
N LEU A 207 -2.55 22.86 2.96
CA LEU A 207 -2.39 21.43 3.20
C LEU A 207 -1.99 21.24 4.65
N SER A 208 -2.98 20.95 5.49
CA SER A 208 -2.77 20.77 6.90
C SER A 208 -1.77 19.63 7.03
N PRO A 209 -0.88 19.63 8.03
CA PRO A 209 0.01 18.50 8.24
C PRO A 209 -0.78 17.18 8.31
N GLU A 210 -2.02 17.22 8.80
CA GLU A 210 -2.97 16.09 8.82
C GLU A 210 -3.41 15.62 7.41
N LYS A 211 -3.53 16.54 6.45
CA LYS A 211 -3.88 16.19 5.06
C LYS A 211 -2.71 15.50 4.36
N PHE A 212 -1.49 15.98 4.57
CA PHE A 212 -0.27 15.32 4.09
C PHE A 212 -0.12 13.91 4.69
N ARG A 213 -0.42 13.76 5.98
CA ARG A 213 -0.48 12.44 6.64
C ARG A 213 -1.47 11.50 5.95
N GLN A 214 -2.69 11.96 5.68
CA GLN A 214 -3.71 11.16 5.01
C GLN A 214 -3.29 10.78 3.59
N LEU A 215 -2.70 11.71 2.84
CA LEU A 215 -2.14 11.41 1.52
C LEU A 215 -1.06 10.34 1.66
N PHE A 216 -0.08 10.51 2.54
CA PHE A 216 0.96 9.51 2.76
C PHE A 216 0.42 8.10 3.11
N LEU A 217 -0.59 8.00 3.97
CA LEU A 217 -1.12 6.70 4.44
C LEU A 217 -2.03 6.00 3.43
N PHE A 218 -2.83 6.76 2.68
CA PHE A 218 -3.85 6.21 1.77
C PHE A 218 -3.44 6.32 0.31
N HIS A 219 -2.26 6.86 -0.02
CA HIS A 219 -1.77 6.95 -1.39
C HIS A 219 -1.58 5.56 -1.98
N GLN A 220 -2.07 5.39 -3.20
CA GLN A 220 -1.91 4.17 -3.98
C GLN A 220 -1.22 4.53 -5.29
N LYS A 221 -0.40 3.60 -5.79
CA LYS A 221 0.26 3.79 -7.07
C LYS A 221 -0.79 3.78 -8.17
N ASP A 222 -0.81 4.85 -8.96
CA ASP A 222 -1.59 4.89 -10.20
C ASP A 222 -1.00 3.90 -11.21
N ASP A 223 -1.84 3.19 -11.96
CA ASP A 223 -1.41 2.22 -12.97
C ASP A 223 -0.61 2.90 -14.10
N GLU A 224 -0.88 4.18 -14.37
CA GLU A 224 -0.20 4.97 -15.40
C GLU A 224 1.15 5.55 -14.94
N LYS A 225 1.40 5.64 -13.63
CA LYS A 225 2.61 6.27 -13.07
C LYS A 225 3.74 5.28 -12.82
N THR A 226 4.98 5.77 -12.96
CA THR A 226 6.16 4.97 -12.63
C THR A 226 6.33 4.83 -11.12
N TRP A 227 7.10 3.82 -10.68
CA TRP A 227 7.45 3.68 -9.25
C TRP A 227 8.32 4.82 -8.72
N GLN A 228 9.06 5.50 -9.60
CA GLN A 228 9.85 6.68 -9.23
C GLN A 228 8.94 7.87 -8.91
N ASP A 229 7.91 8.09 -9.72
CA ASP A 229 6.91 9.14 -9.46
C ASP A 229 6.18 8.88 -8.14
N PHE A 230 5.77 7.64 -7.89
CA PHE A 230 5.12 7.25 -6.64
C PHE A 230 6.02 7.46 -5.41
N GLN A 231 7.31 7.13 -5.52
CA GLN A 231 8.28 7.36 -4.44
C GLN A 231 8.49 8.85 -4.17
N HIS A 232 8.57 9.67 -5.22
CA HIS A 232 8.68 11.12 -5.09
C HIS A 232 7.42 11.75 -4.48
N GLU A 233 6.23 11.28 -4.85
CA GLU A 233 4.96 11.70 -4.27
C GLU A 233 4.88 11.36 -2.78
N LEU A 234 5.22 10.12 -2.40
CA LEU A 234 5.27 9.71 -0.99
C LEU A 234 6.26 10.55 -0.18
N GLN A 235 7.44 10.83 -0.75
CA GLN A 235 8.44 11.68 -0.10
C GLN A 235 7.90 13.11 0.10
N THR A 236 7.27 13.67 -0.93
CA THR A 236 6.66 15.00 -0.86
C THR A 236 5.59 15.07 0.22
N TYR A 237 4.74 14.03 0.34
CA TYR A 237 3.71 13.99 1.38
C TYR A 237 4.29 13.84 2.78
N PHE A 238 5.31 13.00 2.94
CA PHE A 238 5.99 12.82 4.21
C PHE A 238 6.70 14.10 4.67
N ASP A 239 7.40 14.78 3.76
CA ASP A 239 8.08 16.04 4.03
C ASP A 239 7.06 17.14 4.38
N GLY A 240 5.96 17.24 3.65
CA GLY A 240 4.86 18.17 3.96
C GLY A 240 4.23 17.92 5.33
N TRP A 241 4.07 16.66 5.74
CA TRP A 241 3.55 16.30 7.06
C TRP A 241 4.51 16.68 8.19
N THR A 242 5.78 16.33 8.06
CA THR A 242 6.80 16.54 9.10
C THR A 242 7.18 18.02 9.24
N LEU A 243 7.36 18.74 8.12
CA LEU A 243 7.60 20.18 8.11
C LEU A 243 6.41 20.95 8.70
N GLY A 244 5.20 20.53 8.36
CA GLY A 244 3.98 21.14 8.85
C GLY A 244 3.80 21.03 10.38
N LEU A 245 4.32 19.97 10.99
CA LEU A 245 4.35 19.77 12.44
C LEU A 245 5.65 20.26 13.12
N LYS A 246 6.56 20.88 12.34
CA LYS A 246 7.87 21.37 12.82
C LYS A 246 8.70 20.26 13.49
N VAL A 247 8.62 19.04 12.96
CA VAL A 247 9.41 17.89 13.43
C VAL A 247 10.81 18.01 12.85
N ASN A 248 11.79 18.35 13.69
CA ASN A 248 13.17 18.62 13.27
C ASN A 248 14.18 17.58 13.77
N THR A 249 13.75 16.66 14.63
CA THR A 249 14.62 15.65 15.26
C THR A 249 14.06 14.26 15.08
N TYR A 250 14.95 13.26 15.08
CA TYR A 250 14.56 11.85 15.02
C TYR A 250 13.66 11.46 16.19
N ASP A 251 13.90 11.98 17.39
CA ASP A 251 13.08 11.70 18.57
C ASP A 251 11.64 12.22 18.40
N GLN A 252 11.47 13.44 17.90
CA GLN A 252 10.15 14.00 17.60
C GLN A 252 9.43 13.21 16.50
N LEU A 253 10.16 12.74 15.48
CA LEU A 253 9.58 11.89 14.44
C LEU A 253 9.12 10.55 15.02
N ARG A 254 9.95 9.89 15.84
CA ARG A 254 9.60 8.65 16.53
C ARG A 254 8.36 8.83 17.38
N GLU A 255 8.28 9.91 18.15
CA GLU A 255 7.10 10.25 18.95
C GLU A 255 5.86 10.46 18.09
N LEU A 256 5.98 11.21 16.98
CA LEU A 256 4.86 11.44 16.05
C LEU A 256 4.31 10.12 15.49
N ILE A 257 5.18 9.22 15.02
CA ILE A 257 4.76 7.92 14.45
C ILE A 257 4.09 7.04 15.50
N ILE A 258 4.61 7.01 16.74
CA ILE A 258 3.99 6.25 17.84
C ILE A 258 2.63 6.82 18.19
N ALA A 259 2.51 8.15 18.30
CA ALA A 259 1.25 8.83 18.57
C ALA A 259 0.21 8.54 17.47
N ASP A 260 0.64 8.52 16.20
CA ASP A 260 -0.24 8.23 15.08
C ASP A 260 -0.79 6.80 15.10
N GLN A 261 0.06 5.83 15.43
CA GLN A 261 -0.35 4.43 15.62
C GLN A 261 -1.29 4.24 16.82
N MET A 262 -1.12 5.01 17.88
CA MET A 262 -2.05 5.01 19.01
C MET A 262 -3.42 5.59 18.63
N LYS A 263 -3.44 6.67 17.83
CA LYS A 263 -4.68 7.27 17.31
C LYS A 263 -5.42 6.32 16.38
N GLU A 264 -4.72 5.58 15.52
CA GLU A 264 -5.33 4.60 14.63
C GLU A 264 -6.06 3.48 15.38
N LYS A 265 -5.48 3.03 16.51
CA LYS A 265 -6.01 1.94 17.33
C LYS A 265 -7.05 2.39 18.36
N ALA A 266 -7.27 3.70 18.51
CA ALA A 266 -8.18 4.24 19.50
C ALA A 266 -9.65 3.90 19.17
N PRO A 267 -10.48 3.52 20.16
CA PRO A 267 -11.89 3.30 19.97
C PRO A 267 -12.62 4.60 19.61
N TYR A 268 -13.75 4.47 18.89
CA TYR A 268 -14.54 5.60 18.40
C TYR A 268 -14.90 6.62 19.49
N ASP A 269 -15.30 6.15 20.67
CA ASP A 269 -15.71 7.00 21.80
C ASP A 269 -14.59 7.97 22.25
N LEU A 270 -13.33 7.52 22.19
CA LEU A 270 -12.16 8.35 22.51
C LEU A 270 -11.88 9.37 21.39
N ARG A 271 -11.98 8.94 20.13
CA ARG A 271 -11.80 9.81 18.97
C ARG A 271 -12.84 10.93 18.90
N GLU A 272 -14.09 10.65 19.26
CA GLU A 272 -15.15 11.64 19.31
C GLU A 272 -14.94 12.65 20.43
N HIS A 273 -14.47 12.21 21.61
CA HIS A 273 -14.23 13.09 22.74
C HIS A 273 -13.10 14.10 22.50
N PHE A 274 -12.06 13.67 21.79
CA PHE A 274 -10.87 14.49 21.52
C PHE A 274 -10.84 15.04 20.10
N LEU A 275 -11.97 15.08 19.38
CA LEU A 275 -12.00 15.42 17.95
C LEU A 275 -11.33 16.78 17.62
N ASP A 276 -11.52 17.77 18.49
CA ASP A 276 -10.98 19.13 18.32
C ASP A 276 -9.47 19.23 18.62
N GLU A 277 -8.95 18.34 19.48
CA GLU A 277 -7.53 18.28 19.88
C GLU A 277 -6.78 17.13 19.20
N TRP A 278 -7.47 16.34 18.37
CA TRP A 278 -6.96 15.09 17.81
C TRP A 278 -5.74 15.30 16.91
N SER A 279 -5.73 16.41 16.17
CA SER A 279 -4.67 16.79 15.23
C SER A 279 -3.53 17.56 15.89
N THR A 280 -3.70 18.02 17.13
CA THR A 280 -2.70 18.83 17.85
C THR A 280 -1.83 18.02 18.80
N ILE A 281 -2.35 16.90 19.32
CA ILE A 281 -1.61 16.03 20.25
C ILE A 281 -0.65 15.13 19.46
N ASN A 282 0.63 15.49 19.42
CA ASN A 282 1.67 14.71 18.73
C ASN A 282 2.60 13.94 19.67
N SER A 283 2.48 14.15 20.98
CA SER A 283 3.25 13.41 21.99
C SER A 283 2.52 12.13 22.42
N PRO A 284 3.15 10.94 22.30
CA PRO A 284 2.57 9.69 22.78
C PRO A 284 2.24 9.69 24.27
N ILE A 285 3.09 10.36 25.07
CA ILE A 285 2.94 10.41 26.53
C ILE A 285 1.72 11.24 26.90
N GLU A 286 1.56 12.41 26.27
CA GLU A 286 0.38 13.26 26.47
C GLU A 286 -0.90 12.54 26.00
N LEU A 287 -0.83 11.86 24.86
CA LEU A 287 -1.95 11.11 24.31
C LEU A 287 -2.37 9.95 25.23
N ALA A 288 -1.41 9.18 25.74
CA ALA A 288 -1.66 8.10 26.69
C ALA A 288 -2.36 8.61 27.94
N LYS A 289 -1.84 9.70 28.53
CA LYS A 289 -2.42 10.31 29.73
C LYS A 289 -3.87 10.75 29.50
N LYS A 290 -4.15 11.43 28.38
CA LYS A 290 -5.52 11.84 28.03
C LYS A 290 -6.47 10.66 27.83
N PHE A 291 -5.98 9.56 27.22
CA PHE A 291 -6.78 8.35 27.03
C PHE A 291 -7.08 7.66 28.37
N GLU A 292 -6.09 7.54 29.25
CA GLU A 292 -6.24 6.97 30.59
C GLU A 292 -7.19 7.81 31.46
N ASP A 293 -7.04 9.14 31.46
CA ASP A 293 -7.91 10.06 32.18
C ASP A 293 -9.38 9.90 31.73
N TYR A 294 -9.63 9.82 30.42
CA TYR A 294 -10.97 9.58 29.88
C TYR A 294 -11.50 8.19 30.26
N GLU A 295 -10.68 7.15 30.17
CA GLU A 295 -11.08 5.80 30.58
C GLU A 295 -11.41 5.72 32.07
N ASP A 296 -10.68 6.42 32.93
CA ASP A 296 -10.91 6.45 34.37
C ASP A 296 -12.19 7.22 34.72
N VAL A 297 -12.46 8.33 34.05
CA VAL A 297 -13.76 9.03 34.14
C VAL A 297 -14.89 8.13 33.64
N ARG A 298 -14.68 7.41 32.53
CA ARG A 298 -15.65 6.46 31.99
C ARG A 298 -15.90 5.27 32.91
N ARG A 299 -14.86 4.76 33.60
CA ARG A 299 -14.93 3.66 34.56
C ARG A 299 -15.64 4.08 35.86
N THR A 300 -15.47 5.32 36.30
CA THR A 300 -16.09 5.87 37.51
C THR A 300 -17.58 6.23 37.31
N ILE A 301 -18.00 6.59 36.09
CA ILE A 301 -19.41 6.80 35.76
C ILE A 301 -20.10 5.46 35.50
N LYS A 302 -20.96 5.01 36.44
CA LYS A 302 -21.68 3.72 36.36
C LYS A 302 -22.31 3.49 34.95
N PRO A 303 -22.24 2.25 34.41
CA PRO A 303 -22.67 1.91 33.04
C PRO A 303 -24.17 2.06 32.72
N LYS A 304 -24.97 2.56 33.67
CA LYS A 304 -26.41 2.82 33.49
C LYS A 304 -26.73 4.24 32.99
N GLN A 305 -25.82 5.21 33.09
CA GLN A 305 -26.08 6.60 32.65
C GLN A 305 -25.47 6.95 31.28
N PHE A 306 -24.43 6.25 30.81
CA PHE A 306 -23.89 6.47 29.45
C PHE A 306 -24.80 5.95 28.33
N LYS A 307 -25.73 5.03 28.63
CA LYS A 307 -26.67 4.49 27.63
C LYS A 307 -27.79 5.47 27.24
N SER A 308 -28.00 6.57 27.98
CA SER A 308 -29.00 7.59 27.64
C SER A 308 -28.46 8.67 26.70
N PHE A 309 -27.15 8.96 26.71
CA PHE A 309 -26.55 9.93 25.79
C PHE A 309 -26.30 9.33 24.38
N ALA A 310 -25.89 8.06 24.29
CA ALA A 310 -25.66 7.38 23.01
C ALA A 310 -26.96 6.92 22.29
N LYS A 311 -28.13 7.00 22.93
CA LYS A 311 -29.40 6.52 22.35
C LYS A 311 -30.15 7.56 21.50
N GLY A 312 -29.66 8.80 21.43
CA GLY A 312 -30.26 9.85 20.60
C GLY A 312 -29.90 9.80 19.12
N SER A 313 -28.83 9.11 18.72
CA SER A 313 -28.27 9.21 17.35
C SER A 313 -28.11 7.89 16.59
N SER A 314 -28.75 6.81 17.05
CA SER A 314 -28.55 5.47 16.45
C SER A 314 -29.62 5.04 15.44
N ASN A 315 -30.55 5.91 15.01
CA ASN A 315 -31.65 5.48 14.13
C ASN A 315 -31.61 5.98 12.68
N ASN A 316 -30.56 6.67 12.24
CA ASN A 316 -30.41 7.02 10.82
C ASN A 316 -28.98 6.82 10.36
N HIS A 317 -28.63 5.58 10.00
CA HIS A 317 -27.67 5.30 8.91
C HIS A 317 -27.77 3.82 8.48
N LYS A 318 -28.86 3.49 7.79
CA LYS A 318 -28.70 2.75 6.53
C LYS A 318 -28.24 3.78 5.49
N TYR A 319 -27.44 3.36 4.50
CA TYR A 319 -26.78 4.20 3.49
C TYR A 319 -25.45 4.84 3.92
N PHE A 320 -24.40 4.01 4.13
CA PHE A 320 -23.08 4.20 3.52
C PHE A 320 -22.17 3.00 3.86
N ARG A 321 -22.29 1.93 3.06
CA ARG A 321 -21.25 0.90 2.92
C ARG A 321 -21.30 0.45 1.46
N GLY A 322 -20.62 1.20 0.62
CA GLY A 322 -20.24 0.82 -0.73
C GLY A 322 -18.75 1.06 -0.86
N GLN A 323 -17.94 0.15 -0.32
CA GLN A 323 -16.60 -0.08 -0.85
C GLN A 323 -16.73 -1.36 -1.68
N GLU A 324 -16.87 -1.16 -2.98
CA GLU A 324 -16.72 -2.19 -3.99
C GLU A 324 -15.22 -2.54 -4.05
N HIS A 325 -14.86 -3.71 -3.54
CA HIS A 325 -13.63 -4.37 -3.94
C HIS A 325 -13.89 -5.03 -5.30
N PHE A 326 -13.33 -4.45 -6.35
CA PHE A 326 -13.15 -5.12 -7.63
C PHE A 326 -12.04 -6.19 -7.48
N HIS A 327 -12.39 -7.46 -7.65
CA HIS A 327 -11.42 -8.51 -7.99
C HIS A 327 -11.81 -9.13 -9.32
N LEU A 328 -10.95 -8.95 -10.31
CA LEU A 328 -10.94 -9.68 -11.57
C LEU A 328 -10.37 -11.09 -11.34
N GLY A 329 -11.09 -12.11 -11.84
CA GLY A 329 -10.49 -13.22 -12.60
C GLY A 329 -10.02 -14.51 -11.89
N ASN A 330 -10.91 -15.50 -11.95
CA ASN A 330 -10.69 -16.92 -12.33
C ASN A 330 -10.11 -18.01 -11.39
N ASN A 331 -10.89 -19.12 -11.42
CA ASN A 331 -10.56 -20.55 -11.32
C ASN A 331 -10.24 -21.22 -9.97
N GLY A 332 -10.93 -22.35 -9.74
CA GLY A 332 -10.38 -23.48 -9.01
C GLY A 332 -11.25 -23.99 -7.87
N ASN A 333 -11.85 -25.17 -8.06
CA ASN A 333 -12.52 -25.97 -7.04
C ASN A 333 -11.68 -26.11 -5.76
N GLU A 334 -12.28 -25.86 -4.58
CA GLU A 334 -12.03 -26.68 -3.38
C GLU A 334 -13.06 -26.41 -2.27
N LYS A 335 -13.83 -27.45 -1.93
CA LYS A 335 -14.72 -27.50 -0.76
C LYS A 335 -13.90 -27.80 0.49
N LYS A 336 -13.72 -26.86 1.44
CA LYS A 336 -13.52 -27.21 2.87
C LYS A 336 -14.09 -26.15 3.82
N TYR A 337 -15.15 -26.56 4.52
CA TYR A 337 -15.65 -26.19 5.84
C TYR A 337 -15.07 -24.93 6.54
N PHE A 338 -15.90 -23.88 6.64
CA PHE A 338 -15.77 -22.86 7.69
C PHE A 338 -17.05 -22.81 8.53
N GLN A 339 -16.94 -23.13 9.82
CA GLN A 339 -18.05 -23.15 10.78
C GLN A 339 -18.50 -21.71 11.10
N SER A 340 -19.76 -21.39 10.77
CA SER A 340 -20.36 -20.07 11.04
C SER A 340 -20.61 -19.86 12.53
N LYS A 341 -19.96 -18.84 13.11
CA LYS A 341 -20.29 -18.29 14.44
C LYS A 341 -21.66 -17.60 14.36
N ARG A 342 -22.68 -18.24 14.95
CA ARG A 342 -24.07 -17.74 15.02
C ARG A 342 -24.14 -16.39 15.72
N THR A 343 -24.72 -15.38 15.06
CA THR A 343 -24.95 -14.05 15.62
C THR A 343 -26.17 -14.05 16.56
N VAL A 344 -26.24 -13.06 17.46
CA VAL A 344 -27.36 -12.85 18.42
C VAL A 344 -28.72 -12.65 17.70
N TYR A 345 -28.70 -12.33 16.42
CA TYR A 345 -29.89 -12.16 15.57
C TYR A 345 -30.61 -13.49 15.29
N ASP A 346 -29.85 -14.58 15.09
CA ASP A 346 -30.37 -15.92 14.80
C ASP A 346 -31.15 -16.55 15.96
N LYS A 347 -30.80 -16.18 17.20
CA LYS A 347 -31.51 -16.66 18.41
C LYS A 347 -32.88 -16.01 18.56
N ARG A 348 -33.04 -14.74 18.13
CA ARG A 348 -34.31 -14.00 18.22
C ARG A 348 -35.33 -14.44 17.19
N ILE A 349 -34.90 -14.78 15.98
CA ILE A 349 -35.81 -15.28 14.92
C ILE A 349 -36.41 -16.63 15.31
N LYS A 350 -35.64 -17.53 15.94
CA LYS A 350 -36.14 -18.84 16.40
C LYS A 350 -37.18 -18.75 17.51
N GLN A 351 -37.18 -17.68 18.31
CA GLN A 351 -38.17 -17.45 19.37
C GLN A 351 -39.42 -16.69 18.88
N LEU A 352 -39.41 -16.21 17.65
CA LEU A 352 -40.53 -15.47 17.08
C LEU A 352 -41.59 -16.45 16.56
N THR A 353 -42.81 -16.39 17.09
CA THR A 353 -43.96 -17.17 16.59
C THR A 353 -44.90 -16.30 15.77
N CYS A 354 -45.28 -16.79 14.59
CA CYS A 354 -46.22 -16.14 13.69
C CYS A 354 -47.62 -16.09 14.31
N SER A 355 -48.21 -14.90 14.40
CA SER A 355 -49.56 -14.72 14.98
C SER A 355 -50.70 -15.29 14.12
N TYR A 356 -50.46 -15.62 12.84
CA TYR A 356 -51.47 -16.22 11.96
C TYR A 356 -51.45 -17.75 11.97
N CYS A 357 -50.29 -18.36 11.71
CA CYS A 357 -50.18 -19.83 11.60
C CYS A 357 -49.57 -20.51 12.85
N LYS A 358 -49.20 -19.73 13.86
CA LYS A 358 -48.51 -20.17 15.10
C LYS A 358 -47.15 -20.86 14.87
N GLY A 359 -46.61 -20.83 13.65
CA GLY A 359 -45.29 -21.37 13.33
C GLY A 359 -44.15 -20.47 13.80
N SER A 360 -43.05 -21.05 14.28
CA SER A 360 -41.85 -20.31 14.68
C SER A 360 -41.03 -19.81 13.48
N GLY A 361 -40.21 -18.76 13.67
CA GLY A 361 -39.21 -18.33 12.69
C GLY A 361 -39.63 -17.22 11.72
N HIS A 362 -40.85 -16.69 11.78
CA HIS A 362 -41.33 -15.66 10.85
C HIS A 362 -42.48 -14.80 11.42
N TYR A 363 -42.63 -13.58 10.92
CA TYR A 363 -43.75 -12.68 11.27
C TYR A 363 -45.00 -13.01 10.44
N ALA A 364 -46.19 -12.62 10.90
CA ALA A 364 -47.45 -12.84 10.17
C ALA A 364 -47.52 -12.14 8.79
N VAL A 365 -46.71 -11.11 8.57
CA VAL A 365 -46.56 -10.45 7.25
C VAL A 365 -45.84 -11.33 6.22
N ASP A 366 -44.98 -12.23 6.70
CA ASP A 366 -44.19 -13.16 5.87
C ASP A 366 -44.73 -14.59 5.95
N CYS A 367 -45.94 -14.77 6.51
CA CYS A 367 -46.57 -16.07 6.62
C CYS A 367 -47.03 -16.57 5.25
N THR A 368 -46.40 -17.65 4.79
CA THR A 368 -46.73 -18.31 3.52
C THR A 368 -48.15 -18.89 3.50
N LYS A 369 -48.68 -19.34 4.64
CA LYS A 369 -50.10 -19.75 4.76
C LYS A 369 -51.04 -18.56 4.54
N ARG A 370 -50.80 -17.43 5.21
CA ARG A 370 -51.58 -16.21 5.03
C ARG A 370 -51.57 -15.72 3.59
N ARG A 371 -50.40 -15.77 2.90
CA ARG A 371 -50.29 -15.38 1.48
C ARG A 371 -51.00 -16.34 0.52
N LYS A 372 -51.20 -17.61 0.89
CA LYS A 372 -51.98 -18.57 0.10
C LYS A 372 -53.49 -18.34 0.32
N ASP A 373 -53.91 -18.13 1.56
CA ASP A 373 -55.31 -17.90 1.90
C ASP A 373 -55.83 -16.55 1.37
N SER A 374 -54.97 -15.55 1.19
CA SER A 374 -55.30 -14.28 0.53
C SER A 374 -55.36 -14.36 -1.00
N LYS A 375 -54.83 -15.43 -1.61
CA LYS A 375 -54.87 -15.64 -3.07
C LYS A 375 -56.03 -16.52 -3.54
N ASN A 376 -56.68 -17.22 -2.62
CA ASN A 376 -57.86 -18.06 -2.88
C ASN A 376 -59.15 -17.43 -2.33
N LYS A 377 -59.19 -16.10 -2.16
CA LYS A 377 -60.35 -15.34 -1.71
C LYS A 377 -60.72 -14.26 -2.72
#